data_AF-A0A841Q0V5-F1
#
_entry.id   AF-A0A841Q0V5-F1
#
_cell.length_a   1.000
_cell.length_b   1.000
_cell.length_c   1.000
_cell.angle_alpha   90.00
_cell.angle_beta   90.00
_cell.angle_gamma   90.00
#
_symmetry.space_group_name_H-M   'P 1'
#
loop_
_entity.id
_entity.type
_entity.pdbx_description
1 polymer ?
#
loop_
_entity_poly.entity_id
_entity_poly.type
_entity_poly.pdbx_seq_one_letter_code
_entity_poly.pdbx_strand_id
1 'polypeptide(L)' 'MFGLMLKDKEAAEMVYLLKKEMDEVYKDLQDRTVEDCVKRAMEEKYNLLFALYCRMVPPAERLPYHLSVINKKN' A
#
# COMPACT_ATOMS: atom_id res chain seq x y z
N MET A 1 3.93 20.18 -3.78
CA MET A 1 2.99 19.36 -2.98
C MET A 1 1.59 19.70 -3.44
N PHE A 2 0.76 18.70 -3.78
CA PHE A 2 -0.63 18.92 -4.21
C PHE A 2 -1.55 18.68 -3.01
N GLY A 3 -2.51 19.58 -2.78
CA GLY A 3 -3.56 19.42 -1.77
C GLY A 3 -4.83 18.84 -2.39
N LEU A 4 -5.54 18.01 -1.64
CA LEU A 4 -6.86 17.47 -2.01
C LEU A 4 -7.90 18.04 -1.04
N MET A 5 -9.02 18.53 -1.58
CA MET A 5 -10.17 18.94 -0.76
C MET A 5 -11.18 17.81 -0.77
N LEU A 6 -11.27 17.09 0.35
CA LEU A 6 -12.11 15.90 0.52
C LEU A 6 -12.97 16.09 1.77
N LYS A 7 -14.18 15.56 1.75
CA LYS A 7 -14.99 15.38 2.96
C LYS A 7 -14.47 14.18 3.74
N ASP A 8 -14.80 14.11 5.03
CA ASP A 8 -14.37 13.01 5.92
C ASP A 8 -14.74 11.62 5.36
N LYS A 9 -15.95 11.49 4.79
CA LYS A 9 -16.39 10.25 4.16
C LYS A 9 -15.55 9.90 2.92
N GLU A 10 -15.26 10.88 2.07
CA GLU A 10 -14.46 10.66 0.85
C GLU A 10 -13.02 10.29 1.20
N ALA A 11 -12.44 10.93 2.21
CA ALA A 11 -11.13 10.59 2.74
C ALA A 11 -11.10 9.16 3.32
N ALA A 12 -12.13 8.76 4.07
CA ALA A 12 -12.23 7.40 4.62
C ALA A 12 -12.35 6.33 3.52
N GLU A 13 -13.17 6.58 2.49
CA GLU A 13 -13.30 5.69 1.32
C GLU A 13 -11.98 5.58 0.55
N MET A 14 -11.26 6.70 0.38
CA MET A 14 -9.92 6.66 -0.25
C MET A 14 -8.93 5.82 0.55
N VAL A 15 -8.91 5.97 1.87
CA VAL A 15 -8.07 5.15 2.76
C VAL A 15 -8.43 3.67 2.63
N TYR A 16 -9.73 3.35 2.58
CA TYR A 16 -10.19 1.98 2.40
C TYR A 16 -9.76 1.38 1.06
N LEU A 17 -9.91 2.13 -0.05
CA LEU A 17 -9.48 1.70 -1.38
C LEU A 17 -7.97 1.47 -1.44
N LEU A 18 -7.16 2.35 -0.83
CA LEU A 18 -5.71 2.19 -0.76
C LEU A 18 -5.32 0.92 0.00
N LYS A 19 -5.95 0.65 1.16
CA LYS A 19 -5.71 -0.58 1.93
C LYS A 19 -6.02 -1.82 1.08
N LYS A 20 -7.18 -1.84 0.43
CA LYS A 20 -7.61 -2.95 -0.42
C LYS A 20 -6.63 -3.22 -1.57
N GLU A 21 -6.26 -2.18 -2.32
CA GLU A 21 -5.33 -2.32 -3.45
C GLU A 21 -3.95 -2.81 -2.99
N MET A 22 -3.47 -2.32 -1.85
CA MET A 22 -2.22 -2.79 -1.25
C MET A 22 -2.29 -4.27 -0.85
N ASP A 23 -3.39 -4.71 -0.25
CA ASP A 23 -3.59 -6.11 0.15
C ASP A 23 -3.65 -7.04 -1.08
N GLU A 24 -4.26 -6.58 -2.19
CA GLU A 24 -4.30 -7.31 -3.46
C GLU A 24 -2.89 -7.43 -4.08
N VAL A 25 -2.15 -6.32 -4.20
CA VAL A 25 -0.77 -6.33 -4.71
C VAL A 25 0.14 -7.20 -3.83
N TYR A 26 -0.06 -7.16 -2.51
CA TYR A 26 0.71 -7.98 -1.59
C TYR A 26 0.43 -9.47 -1.79
N LYS A 27 -0.83 -9.85 -2.00
CA LYS A 27 -1.21 -11.22 -2.31
C LYS A 27 -0.55 -11.70 -3.60
N ASP A 28 -0.53 -10.86 -4.63
CA ASP A 28 0.12 -11.18 -5.91
C ASP A 28 1.65 -11.33 -5.77
N LEU A 29 2.28 -10.51 -4.91
CA LEU A 29 3.71 -10.61 -4.59
C LEU A 29 4.11 -11.93 -3.92
N GLN A 30 3.18 -12.56 -3.19
CA GLN A 30 3.42 -13.87 -2.57
C GLN A 30 3.39 -15.02 -3.58
N ASP A 31 2.85 -14.81 -4.78
CA ASP A 31 2.79 -15.84 -5.81
C ASP A 31 4.21 -16.14 -6.35
N ARG A 32 4.60 -17.41 -6.25
CA ARG A 32 5.93 -17.90 -6.65
C ARG A 32 6.10 -17.99 -8.15
N THR A 33 5.01 -17.93 -8.92
CA THR A 33 5.01 -18.11 -10.38
C THR A 33 5.29 -16.82 -11.16
N VAL A 34 5.23 -15.67 -10.48
CA VAL A 34 5.46 -14.36 -11.08
C VAL A 34 6.95 -14.17 -11.38
N GLU A 35 7.27 -13.76 -12.61
CA GLU A 35 8.64 -13.43 -13.02
C GLU A 35 9.24 -12.29 -12.18
N ASP A 36 10.55 -12.35 -11.94
CA ASP A 36 11.25 -11.38 -11.08
C ASP A 36 11.14 -9.92 -11.58
N CYS A 37 10.99 -9.71 -12.88
CA CYS A 37 10.78 -8.37 -13.45
C CYS A 37 9.41 -7.80 -13.06
N VAL A 38 8.37 -8.64 -13.03
CA VAL A 38 7.01 -8.27 -12.64
C VAL A 38 6.95 -8.05 -11.12
N LYS A 39 7.65 -8.87 -10.33
CA LYS A 39 7.74 -8.66 -8.87
C LYS A 39 8.29 -7.29 -8.51
N ARG A 40 9.37 -6.84 -9.16
CA ARG A 40 9.93 -5.50 -8.92
C ARG A 40 8.92 -4.39 -9.24
N ALA A 41 8.21 -4.50 -10.36
CA ALA A 41 7.16 -3.54 -10.71
C ALA A 41 6.01 -3.53 -9.69
N MET A 42 5.64 -4.69 -9.15
CA MET A 42 4.63 -4.80 -8.08
C MET A 42 5.12 -4.21 -6.75
N GLU A 43 6.39 -4.41 -6.38
CA GLU A 43 6.99 -3.79 -5.19
C GLU A 43 7.02 -2.26 -5.31
N GLU A 44 7.39 -1.73 -6.48
CA GLU A 44 7.34 -0.29 -6.78
C GLU A 44 5.90 0.25 -6.65
N LYS A 45 4.92 -0.45 -7.23
CA LYS A 45 3.50 -0.10 -7.09
C LYS A 45 3.07 -0.07 -5.63
N TYR A 46 3.42 -1.10 -4.85
CA TYR A 46 3.07 -1.14 -3.43
C TYR A 46 3.69 0.03 -2.66
N ASN A 47 4.96 0.34 -2.90
CA ASN A 47 5.64 1.45 -2.25
C ASN A 47 4.99 2.81 -2.57
N LEU A 48 4.53 3.01 -3.81
CA LEU A 48 3.78 4.20 -4.20
C LEU A 48 2.44 4.31 -3.49
N LEU A 49 1.68 3.20 -3.41
CA LEU A 49 0.41 3.14 -2.69
C LEU A 49 0.61 3.40 -1.19
N PHE A 50 1.62 2.79 -0.58
CA PHE A 50 1.96 2.99 0.82
C PHE A 50 2.33 4.45 1.11
N ALA A 51 3.10 5.09 0.22
CA ALA A 51 3.43 6.51 0.36
C ALA A 51 2.20 7.41 0.28
N LEU A 52 1.21 7.08 -0.58
CA LEU A 52 -0.08 7.78 -0.63
C LEU A 52 -0.89 7.55 0.65
N TYR A 53 -1.00 6.30 1.09
CA TYR A 53 -1.67 5.92 2.33
C TYR A 53 -1.12 6.68 3.54
N CYS A 54 0.21 6.76 3.68
CA CYS A 54 0.85 7.49 4.77
C CYS A 54 0.50 8.98 4.82
N ARG A 55 0.10 9.60 3.70
CA ARG A 55 -0.34 11.01 3.67
C ARG A 55 -1.76 11.17 4.19
N MET A 56 -2.57 10.11 4.18
CA MET A 56 -3.98 10.14 4.56
C MET A 56 -4.23 9.61 5.98
N VAL A 57 -3.33 8.80 6.52
CA VAL A 57 -3.51 8.20 7.86
C VAL A 57 -2.49 8.68 8.91
N PRO A 58 -2.88 8.67 10.20
CA PRO A 58 -1.95 8.89 11.31
C PRO A 58 -0.81 7.86 11.34
N PRO A 59 0.35 8.20 11.93
CA PRO A 59 1.50 7.28 12.01
C PRO A 59 1.21 5.91 12.65
N ALA A 60 0.31 5.86 13.63
CA ALA A 60 -0.06 4.62 14.32
C ALA A 60 -0.67 3.56 13.39
N GLU A 61 -1.37 3.99 12.34
CA GLU A 61 -2.03 3.11 11.37
C GLU A 61 -1.11 2.68 10.20
N ARG A 62 0.14 3.16 10.16
CA ARG A 62 1.10 2.86 9.08
C ARG A 62 1.84 1.54 9.31
N LEU A 63 2.08 1.18 10.56
CA LEU A 63 2.89 0.02 10.97
C LEU A 63 2.44 -1.33 10.36
N PRO A 64 1.14 -1.65 10.25
CA PRO A 64 0.70 -2.94 9.72
C PRO A 64 1.06 -3.16 8.24
N TYR A 65 1.29 -2.08 7.49
CA TYR A 65 1.40 -2.11 6.02
C TYR A 65 2.82 -1.82 5.50
N HIS A 66 3.82 -1.83 6.37
CA HIS A 66 5.19 -1.59 5.96
C HIS A 66 5.83 -2.89 5.42
N LEU A 67 6.17 -2.95 4.13
CA LEU A 67 6.75 -4.15 3.48
C LEU A 67 7.93 -4.76 4.23
N SER A 68 8.79 -3.93 4.84
CA SER A 68 9.95 -4.47 5.59
C SER A 68 9.59 -5.21 6.88
N VAL A 69 8.42 -4.93 7.47
CA VAL A 69 7.89 -5.70 8.60
C VAL A 69 7.41 -7.07 8.12
N ILE A 70 6.93 -7.12 6.88
CA ILE A 70 6.36 -8.31 6.29
C ILE A 70 7.45 -9.28 5.78
N ASN A 71 8.50 -8.77 5.13
CA ASN A 71 9.65 -9.58 4.71
C ASN A 71 10.50 -10.11 5.88
N LYS A 72 10.33 -9.59 7.11
CA LYS A 72 11.05 -10.08 8.30
C LYS A 72 10.50 -11.41 8.88
N LYS A 73 9.40 -11.94 8.34
CA LYS A 73 8.77 -13.19 8.79
C LYS A 73 9.11 -14.42 7.92
N ASN A 74 9.98 -14.29 6.93
CA ASN A 74 10.48 -15.42 6.12
C ASN A 74 11.95 -15.71 6.40
#